data_AF-A0A059WU59-F1
#
_entry.id   AF-A0A059WU59-F1
#
_cell.length_a   1.000
_cell.length_b   1.000
_cell.length_c   1.000
_cell.angle_alpha   90.00
_cell.angle_beta   90.00
_cell.angle_gamma   90.00
#
_symmetry.space_group_name_H-M   'P 1'
#
loop_
_entity.id
_entity.type
_entity.pdbx_description
1 polymer ?
#
loop_
_entity_poly.entity_id
_entity_poly.type
_entity_poly.pdbx_seq_one_letter_code
_entity_poly.pdbx_strand_id
1 'polypeptide(L)'
;DTSGAGYYRGQCPGVAGYKLLLEEGDIRQNITVVTPRGQKHSLELWNVIGSSFSFVGQKAEWRVQKKNGQTVPVALIVRYNLSNPEDSTKSTSYLTVSKITPGKICVTNKIPPSANANEEARRAADNSANQPCLEAGQ
;
A
#
# COMPACT_ATOMS: atom_id res chain seq x y z
N ASP A 1 28.87 -5.44 -20.63
CA ASP A 1 27.41 -5.46 -20.86
C ASP A 1 26.65 -5.19 -19.58
N THR A 2 26.38 -3.90 -19.33
CA THR A 2 25.69 -3.39 -18.15
C THR A 2 24.33 -2.86 -18.55
N SER A 3 23.38 -3.76 -18.78
CA SER A 3 21.96 -3.43 -18.84
C SER A 3 21.43 -3.38 -17.40
N GLY A 4 21.88 -2.39 -16.63
CA GLY A 4 21.46 -2.17 -15.25
C GLY A 4 20.06 -1.55 -15.22
N ALA A 5 19.02 -2.36 -15.34
CA ALA A 5 17.69 -1.93 -14.92
C ALA A 5 17.77 -1.63 -13.42
N GLY A 6 17.76 -0.36 -13.05
CA GLY A 6 17.90 0.08 -11.66
C GLY A 6 16.78 -0.52 -10.81
N TYR A 7 17.14 -1.41 -9.89
CA TYR A 7 16.24 -1.90 -8.84
C TYR A 7 16.55 -1.12 -7.56
N TYR A 8 15.55 -0.42 -7.01
CA TYR A 8 15.66 0.24 -5.72
C TYR A 8 14.85 -0.53 -4.68
N ARG A 9 15.43 -0.65 -3.47
CA ARG A 9 14.71 -1.16 -2.30
C ARG A 9 14.91 -0.26 -1.09
N GLY A 10 13.83 0.35 -0.64
CA GLY A 10 13.76 1.12 0.60
C GLY A 10 13.15 0.30 1.73
N GLN A 11 13.49 0.62 2.98
CA GLN A 11 12.85 0.02 4.16
C GLN A 11 12.37 1.12 5.10
N CYS A 12 11.08 1.06 5.48
CA CYS A 12 10.49 1.97 6.46
C CYS A 12 10.14 1.17 7.72
N PRO A 13 10.57 1.62 8.92
CA PRO A 13 10.08 1.04 10.16
C PRO A 13 8.56 1.27 10.29
N GLY A 14 7.84 0.28 10.81
CA GLY A 14 6.40 0.34 11.05
C GLY A 14 6.07 0.25 12.54
N VAL A 15 4.82 -0.13 12.83
CA VAL A 15 4.31 -0.27 14.20
C VAL A 15 4.41 -1.73 14.68
N ALA A 16 4.54 -1.95 15.99
CA ALA A 16 4.49 -3.28 16.61
C ALA A 16 5.44 -4.33 15.96
N GLY A 17 6.62 -3.90 15.51
CA GLY A 17 7.63 -4.76 14.87
C GLY A 17 7.41 -5.02 13.37
N TYR A 18 6.32 -4.51 12.79
CA TYR A 18 6.12 -4.55 11.34
C TYR A 18 7.07 -3.59 10.62
N LYS A 19 7.37 -3.89 9.36
CA LYS A 19 8.18 -3.04 8.48
C LYS A 19 7.51 -2.96 7.11
N LEU A 20 7.80 -1.90 6.37
CA LEU A 20 7.47 -1.82 4.94
C LEU A 20 8.75 -1.92 4.13
N LEU A 21 8.68 -2.64 3.03
CA LEU A 21 9.68 -2.62 1.98
C LEU A 21 9.07 -1.91 0.78
N LEU A 22 9.75 -0.88 0.31
CA LEU A 22 9.45 -0.21 -0.95
C LEU A 22 10.32 -0.85 -2.02
N GLU A 23 9.70 -1.35 -3.08
CA GLU A 23 10.38 -1.98 -4.20
C GLU A 23 10.02 -1.24 -5.47
N GLU A 24 11.01 -0.95 -6.31
CA GLU A 24 10.79 -0.32 -7.62
C GLU A 24 11.36 -1.20 -8.73
N GLY A 25 10.55 -1.41 -9.77
CA GLY A 25 10.97 -2.08 -11.00
C GLY A 25 10.18 -1.55 -12.19
N ASP A 26 10.89 -1.21 -13.28
CA ASP A 26 10.29 -0.62 -14.48
C ASP A 26 9.40 0.59 -14.14
N ILE A 27 9.94 1.50 -13.32
CA ILE A 27 9.31 2.78 -12.90
C ILE A 27 7.94 2.57 -12.24
N ARG A 28 7.76 1.43 -11.58
CA ARG A 28 6.56 1.10 -10.82
C ARG A 28 6.97 0.69 -9.43
N GLN A 29 6.38 1.36 -8.45
CA GLN A 29 6.66 1.09 -7.05
C GLN A 29 5.59 0.18 -6.43
N ASN A 30 6.03 -0.68 -5.51
CA ASN A 30 5.17 -1.52 -4.71
C ASN A 30 5.59 -1.47 -3.24
N ILE A 31 4.65 -1.80 -2.36
CA ILE A 31 4.89 -1.97 -0.93
C ILE A 31 4.71 -3.44 -0.58
N THR A 32 5.71 -3.99 0.10
CA THR A 32 5.62 -5.29 0.78
C THR A 32 5.56 -5.07 2.28
N VAL A 33 4.51 -5.54 2.93
CA VAL A 33 4.38 -5.55 4.39
C VAL A 33 5.16 -6.74 4.96
N VAL A 34 6.07 -6.46 5.89
CA VAL A 34 6.85 -7.49 6.59
C VAL A 34 6.35 -7.60 8.02
N THR A 35 5.89 -8.79 8.41
CA THR A 35 5.41 -9.04 9.78
C THR A 35 6.57 -9.12 10.78
N PRO A 36 6.33 -9.04 12.09
CA PRO A 36 7.38 -9.17 13.11
C PRO A 36 8.12 -10.51 13.05
N ARG A 37 7.51 -11.54 12.46
CA ARG A 37 8.10 -12.86 12.23
C ARG A 37 8.87 -12.96 10.90
N GLY A 38 8.97 -11.87 10.15
CA GLY A 38 9.68 -11.81 8.87
C GLY A 38 8.88 -12.28 7.65
N GLN A 39 7.60 -12.60 7.80
CA GLN A 39 6.75 -13.00 6.67
C GLN A 39 6.48 -11.79 5.78
N LYS A 40 6.59 -11.96 4.47
CA LYS A 40 6.43 -10.90 3.47
C LYS A 40 5.08 -11.03 2.79
N HIS A 41 4.37 -9.90 2.69
CA HIS A 41 3.08 -9.80 2.03
C HIS A 41 3.11 -8.62 1.07
N SER A 42 3.33 -8.91 -0.21
CA SER A 42 3.23 -7.90 -1.28
C SER A 42 1.80 -7.36 -1.36
N LEU A 43 1.65 -6.05 -1.50
CA LEU A 43 0.36 -5.42 -1.75
C LEU A 43 -0.03 -5.42 -3.23
N GLU A 44 0.88 -5.83 -4.12
CA GLU A 44 0.64 -5.96 -5.57
C GLU A 44 0.06 -4.66 -6.18
N LEU A 45 0.54 -3.49 -5.75
CA LEU A 45 -0.06 -2.20 -6.10
C LEU A 45 -0.16 -1.96 -7.60
N TRP A 46 0.87 -2.35 -8.37
CA TRP A 46 0.88 -2.23 -9.84
C TRP A 46 -0.12 -3.15 -10.54
N ASN A 47 -0.57 -4.24 -9.89
CA ASN A 47 -1.54 -5.18 -10.46
C ASN A 47 -2.97 -4.83 -10.04
N VAL A 48 -3.12 -4.40 -8.78
CA VAL A 48 -4.43 -4.24 -8.12
C VAL A 48 -4.95 -2.81 -8.20
N ILE A 49 -4.07 -1.80 -8.27
CA ILE A 49 -4.48 -0.39 -8.33
C ILE A 49 -4.39 0.16 -9.75
N GLY A 50 -3.37 -0.23 -10.51
CA GLY A 50 -3.19 0.16 -11.91
C GLY A 50 -1.77 -0.05 -12.40
N SER A 51 -1.64 -0.34 -13.69
CA SER A 51 -0.41 -0.82 -14.34
C SER A 51 0.47 0.28 -14.94
N SER A 52 0.01 1.52 -15.00
CA SER A 52 0.81 2.69 -15.42
C SER A 52 2.04 2.87 -14.52
N PHE A 53 3.03 3.65 -14.99
CA PHE A 53 4.13 4.10 -14.14
C PHE A 53 3.59 4.73 -12.85
N SER A 54 4.29 4.48 -11.76
CA SER A 54 3.74 4.73 -10.45
C SER A 54 4.79 4.95 -9.37
N PHE A 55 4.40 5.72 -8.37
CA PHE A 55 5.20 5.94 -7.18
C PHE A 55 4.33 6.03 -5.93
N VAL A 56 4.87 5.55 -4.82
CA VAL A 56 4.25 5.58 -3.50
C VAL A 56 4.60 6.90 -2.82
N GLY A 57 3.64 7.49 -2.10
CA GLY A 57 3.88 8.68 -1.31
C GLY A 57 4.80 8.40 -0.10
N GLN A 58 5.43 9.45 0.42
CA GLN A 58 6.40 9.35 1.53
C GLN A 58 5.80 8.96 2.89
N LYS A 59 4.47 8.88 3.00
CA LYS A 59 3.75 8.64 4.26
C LYS A 59 2.94 7.36 4.19
N ALA A 60 3.03 6.58 5.26
CA ALA A 60 2.21 5.43 5.55
C ALA A 60 1.45 5.67 6.87
N GLU A 61 0.12 5.60 6.82
CA GLU A 61 -0.73 5.68 8.02
C GLU A 61 -1.11 4.26 8.47
N TRP A 62 -0.71 3.89 9.68
CA TRP A 62 -1.08 2.61 10.30
C TRP A 62 -2.32 2.79 11.16
N ARG A 63 -3.36 2.00 10.90
CA ARG A 63 -4.51 1.89 11.81
C ARG A 63 -4.22 0.78 12.82
N VAL A 64 -4.34 1.11 14.11
CA VAL A 64 -3.99 0.20 15.20
C VAL A 64 -5.14 0.05 16.19
N GLN A 65 -5.21 -1.10 16.84
CA GLN A 65 -6.11 -1.38 17.95
C GLN A 65 -5.31 -1.86 19.17
N LYS A 66 -5.83 -1.64 20.37
CA LYS A 66 -5.31 -2.30 21.58
C LYS A 66 -6.00 -3.63 21.79
N LYS A 67 -5.25 -4.72 21.85
CA LYS A 67 -5.74 -6.07 22.21
C LYS A 67 -4.90 -6.61 23.34
N ASN A 68 -5.51 -6.88 24.48
CA ASN A 68 -4.82 -7.38 25.70
C ASN A 68 -3.58 -6.53 26.08
N GLY A 69 -3.71 -5.20 26.00
CA GLY A 69 -2.62 -4.26 26.28
C GLY A 69 -1.57 -4.10 25.18
N GLN A 70 -1.63 -4.90 24.10
CA GLN A 70 -0.70 -4.83 22.97
C GLN A 70 -1.29 -3.98 21.83
N THR A 71 -0.43 -3.17 21.20
CA THR A 71 -0.76 -2.45 19.96
C THR A 71 -0.71 -3.44 18.80
N VAL A 72 -1.84 -3.61 18.11
CA VAL A 72 -1.97 -4.51 16.95
C VAL A 72 -2.37 -3.68 15.73
N PRO A 73 -1.57 -3.64 14.65
CA PRO A 73 -2.00 -3.04 13.40
C PRO A 73 -3.13 -3.85 12.77
N VAL A 74 -4.14 -3.14 12.27
CA VAL A 74 -5.33 -3.74 11.64
C VAL A 74 -5.51 -3.30 10.19
N ALA A 75 -4.93 -2.16 9.80
CA ALA A 75 -4.90 -1.70 8.43
C ALA A 75 -3.73 -0.76 8.16
N LEU A 76 -3.42 -0.59 6.87
CA LEU A 76 -2.40 0.31 6.36
C LEU A 76 -2.99 1.17 5.26
N ILE A 77 -2.73 2.48 5.31
CA ILE A 77 -3.11 3.42 4.27
C ILE A 77 -1.83 3.99 3.65
N VAL A 78 -1.68 3.86 2.33
CA VAL A 78 -0.59 4.48 1.58
C VAL A 78 -1.12 5.22 0.37
N ARG A 79 -0.50 6.37 0.08
CA ARG A 79 -0.78 7.13 -1.14
C ARG A 79 -0.06 6.48 -2.31
N TYR A 80 -0.77 6.26 -3.40
CA TYR A 80 -0.24 5.67 -4.63
C TYR A 80 -0.60 6.56 -5.81
N ASN A 81 0.41 7.01 -6.55
CA ASN A 81 0.25 7.95 -7.65
C ASN A 81 0.46 7.19 -8.95
N LEU A 82 -0.55 7.24 -9.83
CA LEU A 82 -0.51 6.64 -11.15
C LEU A 82 -0.31 7.74 -12.18
N SER A 83 0.74 7.63 -13.00
CA SER A 83 0.97 8.55 -14.11
C SER A 83 -0.12 8.43 -15.18
N ASN A 84 -0.45 9.54 -15.80
CA ASN A 84 -1.34 9.57 -16.96
C ASN A 84 -0.59 8.99 -18.19
N PRO A 85 -1.15 7.98 -18.89
CA PRO A 85 -0.51 7.39 -20.08
C PRO A 85 -0.29 8.36 -21.24
N GLU A 86 -1.13 9.38 -21.37
CA GLU A 86 -1.07 10.39 -22.44
C GLU A 86 -0.15 11.56 -22.07
N ASP A 87 0.06 11.80 -20.77
CA ASP A 87 0.88 12.90 -20.26
C ASP A 87 1.57 12.48 -18.96
N SER A 88 2.80 11.96 -19.09
CA SER A 88 3.58 11.46 -17.96
C SER A 88 3.93 12.52 -16.90
N THR A 89 3.74 13.82 -17.19
CA THR A 89 3.92 14.90 -16.21
C THR A 89 2.75 15.01 -15.24
N LYS A 90 1.61 14.37 -15.55
CA LYS A 90 0.41 14.32 -14.72
C LYS A 90 0.28 12.98 -14.04
N SER A 91 -0.26 12.99 -12.83
CA SER A 91 -0.58 11.77 -12.08
C SER A 91 -1.88 11.90 -11.30
N THR A 92 -2.61 10.80 -11.18
CA THR A 92 -3.77 10.71 -10.29
C THR A 92 -3.34 10.09 -8.97
N SER A 93 -3.64 10.77 -7.87
CA SER A 93 -3.25 10.36 -6.51
C SER A 93 -4.39 9.62 -5.82
N TYR A 94 -4.19 8.32 -5.57
CA TYR A 94 -5.12 7.47 -4.84
C TYR A 94 -4.64 7.23 -3.41
N LEU A 95 -5.57 7.01 -2.48
CA LEU A 95 -5.26 6.38 -1.20
C LEU A 95 -5.65 4.91 -1.28
N THR A 96 -4.69 4.03 -1.04
CA THR A 96 -4.93 2.58 -0.99
C THR A 96 -5.10 2.18 0.47
N VAL A 97 -6.06 1.31 0.73
CA VAL A 97 -6.31 0.74 2.04
C VAL A 97 -6.02 -0.74 1.97
N SER A 98 -5.17 -1.22 2.88
CA SER A 98 -4.84 -2.64 3.02
C SER A 98 -5.26 -3.15 4.39
N LYS A 99 -5.98 -4.27 4.44
CA LYS A 99 -6.26 -4.94 5.70
C LYS A 99 -5.03 -5.67 6.22
N ILE A 100 -4.91 -5.76 7.54
CA ILE A 100 -3.90 -6.57 8.21
C ILE A 100 -4.60 -7.52 9.17
N THR A 101 -4.66 -8.79 8.76
CA THR A 101 -5.27 -9.86 9.56
C THR A 101 -4.29 -11.04 9.68
N PRO A 102 -4.48 -11.95 10.65
CA PRO A 102 -3.66 -13.16 10.74
C PRO A 102 -3.72 -14.06 9.49
N GLY A 103 -4.84 -14.02 8.75
CA GLY A 103 -5.05 -14.86 7.57
C GLY A 103 -4.53 -14.26 6.27
N LYS A 104 -4.69 -12.94 6.07
CA LYS A 104 -4.31 -12.27 4.82
C LYS A 104 -4.01 -10.78 5.03
N ILE A 105 -3.00 -10.29 4.34
CA ILE A 105 -2.68 -8.87 4.14
C ILE A 105 -2.82 -8.59 2.65
N CYS A 106 -3.68 -7.65 2.28
CA CYS A 106 -3.97 -7.29 0.89
C CYS A 106 -4.69 -5.95 0.84
N VAL A 107 -4.68 -5.31 -0.33
CA VAL A 107 -5.48 -4.11 -0.61
C VAL A 107 -6.97 -4.48 -0.62
N THR A 108 -7.81 -3.68 0.04
CA THR A 108 -9.27 -3.81 0.06
C THR A 108 -9.98 -2.64 -0.61
N ASN A 109 -9.35 -1.46 -0.68
CA ASN A 109 -9.96 -0.29 -1.29
C ASN A 109 -8.94 0.60 -2.02
N LYS A 110 -9.41 1.21 -3.11
CA LYS A 110 -8.76 2.28 -3.87
C LYS A 110 -9.62 3.52 -3.78
N ILE A 111 -9.20 4.51 -3.01
CA ILE A 111 -9.94 5.75 -2.78
C ILE A 111 -9.47 6.82 -3.78
N PRO A 112 -10.34 7.36 -4.64
CA PRO A 112 -9.99 8.41 -5.61
C PRO A 112 -9.67 9.75 -4.92
N PRO A 113 -9.02 10.69 -5.62
CA PRO A 113 -8.80 12.02 -5.09
C PRO A 113 -10.14 12.74 -4.85
N SER A 114 -10.31 13.25 -3.64
CA SER A 114 -11.46 14.06 -3.23
C SER A 114 -11.05 14.95 -2.05
N ALA A 115 -11.87 15.95 -1.71
CA ALA A 115 -11.64 16.78 -0.52
C ALA A 115 -11.59 15.97 0.78
N ASN A 116 -12.32 14.84 0.84
CA ASN A 116 -12.49 14.01 2.03
C ASN A 116 -11.75 12.67 1.95
N ALA A 117 -10.85 12.48 0.96
CA ALA A 117 -10.25 11.19 0.65
C ALA A 117 -9.52 10.55 1.85
N ASN A 118 -8.87 11.35 2.71
CA ASN A 118 -8.20 10.83 3.91
C ASN A 118 -9.20 10.26 4.93
N GLU A 119 -10.34 10.91 5.10
CA GLU A 119 -11.39 10.48 6.04
C GLU A 119 -12.09 9.23 5.51
N GLU A 120 -12.37 9.18 4.20
CA GLU A 120 -12.88 8.01 3.52
C GLU A 120 -11.92 6.82 3.65
N ALA A 121 -10.63 7.03 3.42
CA ALA A 121 -9.62 6.00 3.58
C ALA A 121 -9.53 5.48 5.02
N ARG A 122 -9.62 6.35 6.03
CA ARG A 122 -9.66 5.95 7.44
C ARG A 122 -10.91 5.15 7.78
N ARG A 123 -12.09 5.58 7.34
CA ARG A 123 -13.35 4.84 7.52
C ARG A 123 -13.28 3.46 6.86
N ALA A 124 -12.75 3.37 5.65
CA ALA A 124 -12.55 2.10 4.97
C ALA A 124 -11.56 1.20 5.72
N ALA A 125 -10.44 1.76 6.19
CA ALA A 125 -9.42 1.05 6.93
C ALA A 125 -9.93 0.48 8.26
N ASP A 126 -10.72 1.26 8.99
CA ASP A 126 -11.32 0.85 10.27
C ASP A 126 -12.32 -0.31 10.09
N ASN A 127 -12.90 -0.49 8.88
CA ASN A 127 -13.83 -1.57 8.54
C ASN A 127 -13.23 -2.69 7.65
N SER A 128 -11.93 -2.62 7.37
CA SER A 128 -11.28 -3.43 6.31
C SER A 128 -11.15 -4.92 6.62
N ALA A 129 -11.21 -5.34 7.89
CA ALA A 129 -10.91 -6.70 8.32
C ALA A 129 -11.72 -7.78 7.57
N ASN A 130 -13.00 -7.49 7.28
CA ASN A 130 -13.93 -8.39 6.60
C ASN A 130 -14.12 -8.08 5.12
N GLN A 131 -13.49 -7.02 4.60
CA GLN A 131 -13.61 -6.67 3.18
C GLN A 131 -12.85 -7.67 2.30
N PRO A 132 -13.36 -8.01 1.11
CA PRO A 132 -12.61 -8.82 0.16
C PRO A 132 -11.31 -8.11 -0.24
N CYS A 133 -10.32 -8.89 -0.67
CA CYS A 133 -9.17 -8.30 -1.35
C CYS A 133 -9.61 -7.83 -2.73
N LEU A 134 -9.05 -6.70 -3.17
CA LEU A 134 -9.09 -6.35 -4.57
C LEU A 134 -8.18 -7.32 -5.33
N GLU A 135 -8.63 -7.72 -6.52
CA GLU A 135 -7.90 -8.61 -7.41
C GLU A 135 -7.40 -7.81 -8.63
N ALA A 136 -6.42 -8.35 -9.35
CA ALA A 136 -5.86 -7.69 -10.53
C ALA A 136 -6.94 -7.54 -11.63
N GLY A 137 -7.05 -6.34 -12.21
CA GLY A 137 -7.97 -6.06 -13.31
C GLY A 137 -9.39 -5.60 -12.94
N GLN A 138 -9.63 -5.21 -11.67
CA GLN A 138 -10.86 -4.51 -11.24
C GLN A 138 -10.77 -2.99 -11.34
#